data_AF-A0A7W7IXI3-F1
#
_entry.id   AF-A0A7W7IXI3-F1
#
_cell.length_a   1.000
_cell.length_b   1.000
_cell.length_c   1.000
_cell.angle_alpha   90.00
_cell.angle_beta   90.00
_cell.angle_gamma   90.00
#
_symmetry.space_group_name_H-M   'P 1'
#
loop_
_entity.id
_entity.type
_entity.pdbx_description
1 polymer ?
#
loop_
_entity_poly.entity_id
_entity_poly.type
_entity_poly.pdbx_seq_one_letter_code
_entity_poly.pdbx_strand_id
1 'polypeptide(L)'
;MKKLVFASVLFMSVFFAQAQVSVNVNIGTPPNWGPQGYDDSRYYYLPDIDVYYDINQSVFIYDNGGKWIREKRLPSRYRNYDLYSGYKVVLTDYRGDSPYSYHTRHIKAYPKGYVGKPQKKRGEKPKGNNGNHYGNDKGKSKGNNSKKQSDKNHDHSNGNHR
;
A
#
# COMPACT_ATOMS: atom_id res chain seq x y z
N MET A 1 55.50 54.81 -27.00
CA MET A 1 54.37 54.35 -26.17
C MET A 1 53.53 53.35 -26.94
N LYS A 2 53.10 52.27 -26.25
CA LYS A 2 52.04 51.30 -26.57
C LYS A 2 52.29 50.28 -27.71
N LYS A 3 52.63 49.05 -27.31
CA LYS A 3 52.27 47.81 -28.02
C LYS A 3 51.27 47.07 -27.12
N LEU A 4 50.13 46.70 -27.70
CA LEU A 4 48.97 46.15 -27.00
C LEU A 4 49.27 44.73 -26.48
N VAL A 5 48.89 44.50 -25.23
CA VAL A 5 49.02 43.25 -24.49
C VAL A 5 48.07 42.21 -25.09
N PHE A 6 48.63 41.15 -25.67
CA PHE A 6 47.93 39.89 -25.88
C PHE A 6 48.00 39.06 -24.61
N ALA A 7 46.87 38.61 -24.09
CA ALA A 7 46.64 37.20 -23.75
C ALA A 7 45.35 37.06 -22.91
N SER A 8 44.31 36.61 -23.62
CA SER A 8 43.33 35.63 -23.14
C SER A 8 42.86 35.75 -21.70
N VAL A 9 41.71 36.40 -21.58
CA VAL A 9 40.70 36.13 -20.56
C VAL A 9 40.47 34.61 -20.45
N LEU A 10 41.13 33.95 -19.49
CA LEU A 10 40.78 32.59 -19.12
C LEU A 10 39.57 32.67 -18.18
N PHE A 11 38.40 32.82 -18.78
CA PHE A 11 37.11 32.69 -18.10
C PHE A 11 36.97 31.21 -17.68
N MET A 12 37.53 30.86 -16.52
CA MET A 12 37.44 29.52 -15.93
C MET A 12 36.06 29.36 -15.27
N SER A 13 34.99 29.44 -16.04
CA SER A 13 33.65 29.06 -15.56
C SER A 13 33.56 27.53 -15.55
N VAL A 14 33.86 26.94 -14.39
CA VAL A 14 33.49 25.56 -14.07
C VAL A 14 31.97 25.46 -14.08
N PHE A 15 31.42 25.03 -15.20
CA PHE A 15 30.02 24.61 -15.28
C PHE A 15 29.85 23.35 -14.44
N PHE A 16 29.27 23.49 -13.25
CA PHE A 16 28.74 22.36 -12.51
C PHE A 16 27.56 21.81 -13.30
N ALA A 17 27.82 20.83 -14.17
CA ALA A 17 26.78 20.08 -14.84
C ALA A 17 25.99 19.31 -13.78
N GLN A 18 24.81 19.81 -13.41
CA GLN A 18 23.84 19.04 -12.64
C GLN A 18 23.23 18.01 -13.59
N ALA A 19 23.88 16.86 -13.72
CA ALA A 19 23.31 15.73 -14.42
C ALA A 19 22.11 15.22 -13.60
N GLN A 20 20.90 15.52 -14.06
CA GLN A 20 19.70 14.85 -13.57
C GLN A 20 19.68 13.45 -14.17
N VAL A 21 20.19 12.46 -13.41
CA VAL A 21 20.10 11.06 -13.80
C VAL A 21 18.68 10.57 -13.50
N SER A 22 17.84 10.51 -14.54
CA SER A 22 16.58 9.79 -14.46
C SER A 22 16.86 8.29 -14.63
N VAL A 23 16.83 7.55 -13.52
CA VAL A 23 16.90 6.09 -13.58
C VAL A 23 15.49 5.57 -13.81
N ASN A 24 15.18 5.15 -15.04
CA ASN A 24 13.93 4.44 -15.32
C ASN A 24 14.07 3.00 -14.79
N VAL A 25 13.64 2.77 -13.55
CA VAL A 25 13.60 1.43 -12.97
C VAL A 25 12.28 0.79 -13.38
N ASN A 26 12.33 -0.28 -14.16
CA ASN A 26 11.16 -1.12 -14.40
C ASN A 26 10.79 -1.83 -13.11
N ILE A 27 9.88 -1.23 -12.36
CA ILE A 27 9.33 -1.81 -11.13
C ILE A 27 8.02 -2.45 -11.55
N GLY A 28 7.87 -3.75 -11.27
CA GLY A 28 6.66 -4.49 -11.61
C GLY A 28 5.44 -3.85 -10.96
N THR A 29 4.23 -4.27 -11.35
CA THR A 29 3.02 -3.70 -10.77
C THR A 29 2.89 -4.11 -9.29
N PRO A 30 2.90 -3.15 -8.34
CA PRO A 30 2.74 -3.49 -6.94
C PRO A 30 1.36 -4.10 -6.68
N PRO A 31 1.25 -5.09 -5.78
CA PRO A 31 -0.02 -5.73 -5.50
C PRO A 31 -0.99 -4.77 -4.81
N ASN A 32 -2.30 -5.00 -4.96
CA ASN A 32 -3.35 -4.19 -4.34
C ASN A 32 -3.24 -4.12 -2.80
N TRP A 33 -2.75 -5.19 -2.17
CA TRP A 33 -2.53 -5.23 -0.73
C TRP A 33 -1.29 -4.45 -0.27
N GLY A 34 -0.43 -4.01 -1.19
CA GLY A 34 0.79 -3.27 -0.91
C GLY A 34 0.54 -1.81 -0.48
N PRO A 35 1.49 -1.19 0.23
CA PRO A 35 1.42 0.23 0.59
C PRO A 35 1.43 1.15 -0.64
N GLN A 36 0.60 2.20 -0.63
CA GLN A 36 0.59 3.27 -1.62
C GLN A 36 1.75 4.26 -1.37
N GLY A 37 2.31 4.84 -2.44
CA GLY A 37 3.33 5.92 -2.36
C GLY A 37 4.78 5.44 -2.39
N TYR A 38 5.01 4.19 -2.79
CA TYR A 38 6.34 3.56 -2.83
C TYR A 38 6.57 2.86 -4.17
N ASP A 39 6.33 3.59 -5.27
CA ASP A 39 6.42 3.05 -6.62
C ASP A 39 7.86 2.86 -7.10
N ASP A 40 8.85 3.36 -6.34
CA ASP A 40 10.29 3.26 -6.58
C ASP A 40 10.98 2.09 -5.86
N SER A 41 10.23 1.38 -5.00
CA SER A 41 10.76 0.36 -4.10
C SER A 41 10.36 -1.03 -4.56
N ARG A 42 11.33 -1.96 -4.63
CA ARG A 42 11.10 -3.32 -5.16
C ARG A 42 10.60 -4.33 -4.13
N TYR A 43 10.95 -4.15 -2.86
CA TYR A 43 10.72 -5.17 -1.84
C TYR A 43 9.87 -4.67 -0.69
N TYR A 44 8.99 -5.56 -0.23
CA TYR A 44 8.33 -5.46 1.06
C TYR A 44 8.88 -6.52 2.01
N TYR A 45 9.12 -6.17 3.26
CA TYR A 45 9.31 -7.12 4.35
C TYR A 45 8.02 -7.20 5.18
N LEU A 46 7.58 -8.42 5.48
CA LEU A 46 6.36 -8.73 6.23
C LEU A 46 6.77 -9.31 7.59
N PRO A 47 6.84 -8.47 8.65
CA PRO A 47 7.42 -8.88 9.94
C PRO A 47 6.68 -10.03 10.63
N ASP A 48 5.36 -10.11 10.47
CA ASP A 48 4.54 -11.08 11.20
C ASP A 48 4.82 -12.53 10.83
N ILE A 49 5.26 -12.72 9.58
CA ILE A 49 5.50 -14.02 8.96
C ILE A 49 6.95 -14.20 8.53
N ASP A 50 7.78 -13.19 8.73
CA ASP A 50 9.19 -13.19 8.38
C ASP A 50 9.44 -13.53 6.90
N VAL A 51 8.77 -12.79 6.01
CA VAL A 51 8.79 -13.03 4.56
C VAL A 51 9.08 -11.72 3.83
N TYR A 52 9.85 -11.78 2.76
CA TYR A 52 9.96 -10.70 1.79
C TYR A 52 9.02 -10.93 0.61
N TYR A 53 8.58 -9.86 -0.03
CA TYR A 53 7.87 -9.92 -1.31
C TYR A 53 8.62 -9.09 -2.34
N ASP A 54 8.97 -9.71 -3.47
CA ASP A 54 9.57 -9.06 -4.63
C ASP A 54 8.47 -8.63 -5.59
N ILE A 55 8.27 -7.32 -5.72
CA ILE A 55 7.22 -6.75 -6.56
C ILE A 55 7.47 -7.07 -8.04
N ASN A 56 8.72 -6.99 -8.50
CA ASN A 56 9.07 -7.17 -9.90
C ASN A 56 8.74 -8.58 -10.38
N GLN A 57 9.03 -9.57 -9.55
CA GLN A 57 8.82 -10.98 -9.87
C GLN A 57 7.46 -11.51 -9.37
N SER A 58 6.75 -10.74 -8.53
CA SER A 58 5.52 -11.17 -7.86
C SER A 58 5.68 -12.51 -7.11
N VAL A 59 6.77 -12.61 -6.34
CA VAL A 59 7.10 -13.80 -5.54
C VAL A 59 7.39 -13.44 -4.09
N PHE A 60 7.09 -14.38 -3.20
CA PHE A 60 7.52 -14.38 -1.82
C PHE A 60 8.92 -14.97 -1.70
N ILE A 61 9.72 -14.42 -0.80
CA ILE A 61 11.07 -14.88 -0.48
C ILE A 61 11.13 -15.16 1.01
N TYR A 62 11.48 -16.38 1.39
CA TYR A 62 11.45 -16.80 2.79
C TYR A 62 12.51 -17.87 3.08
N ASP A 63 12.88 -17.99 4.36
CA ASP A 63 13.77 -19.06 4.82
C ASP A 63 13.02 -20.40 4.89
N ASN A 64 13.61 -21.39 4.23
CA ASN A 64 13.20 -22.79 4.28
C ASN A 64 14.37 -23.65 4.73
N GLY A 65 14.64 -23.66 6.04
CA GLY A 65 15.67 -24.52 6.63
C GLY A 65 17.08 -24.02 6.35
N GLY A 66 17.31 -22.71 6.48
CA GLY A 66 18.60 -22.06 6.21
C GLY A 66 18.84 -21.73 4.73
N LYS A 67 17.85 -21.99 3.86
CA LYS A 67 17.91 -21.66 2.44
C LYS A 67 16.82 -20.65 2.11
N TRP A 68 17.23 -19.53 1.52
CA TRP A 68 16.31 -18.55 0.96
C TRP A 68 15.75 -19.06 -0.37
N ILE A 69 14.44 -19.20 -0.44
CA ILE A 69 13.74 -19.64 -1.65
C ILE A 69 12.76 -18.58 -2.13
N ARG A 70 12.43 -18.60 -3.43
CA ARG A 70 11.50 -17.69 -4.08
C ARG A 70 10.31 -18.48 -4.61
N GLU A 71 9.09 -18.16 -4.19
CA GLU A 71 7.88 -18.86 -4.62
C GLU A 71 6.70 -17.92 -4.84
N LYS A 72 5.77 -18.28 -5.73
CA LYS A 72 4.56 -17.48 -6.01
C LYS A 72 3.54 -17.50 -4.87
N ARG A 73 3.68 -18.41 -3.91
CA ARG A 73 2.75 -18.60 -2.79
C ARG A 73 3.50 -18.49 -1.48
N LEU A 74 2.78 -18.10 -0.44
CA LEU A 74 3.30 -18.16 0.92
C LEU A 74 3.57 -19.62 1.33
N PRO A 75 4.54 -19.87 2.22
CA PRO A 75 4.77 -21.20 2.76
C PRO A 75 3.50 -21.72 3.45
N SER A 76 3.30 -23.04 3.45
CA SER A 76 2.06 -23.66 3.96
C SER A 76 1.66 -23.21 5.38
N ARG A 77 2.66 -22.94 6.24
CA ARG A 77 2.48 -22.40 7.60
C ARG A 77 1.78 -21.03 7.66
N TYR A 78 1.85 -20.24 6.58
CA TYR A 78 1.30 -18.89 6.47
C TYR A 78 0.27 -18.76 5.34
N ARG A 79 -0.27 -19.87 4.82
CA ARG A 79 -1.25 -19.86 3.72
C ARG A 79 -2.51 -19.03 4.01
N ASN A 80 -2.87 -18.89 5.29
CA ASN A 80 -4.05 -18.14 5.75
C ASN A 80 -3.72 -16.70 6.18
N TYR A 81 -2.48 -16.24 5.99
CA TYR A 81 -2.09 -14.89 6.36
C TYR A 81 -2.83 -13.87 5.48
N ASP A 82 -3.46 -12.89 6.12
CA ASP A 82 -4.17 -11.84 5.41
C ASP A 82 -3.23 -10.71 5.00
N LEU A 83 -2.78 -10.77 3.75
CA LEU A 83 -1.92 -9.75 3.15
C LEU A 83 -2.56 -8.35 3.16
N TYR A 84 -3.88 -8.19 3.30
CA TYR A 84 -4.51 -6.87 3.35
C TYR A 84 -4.49 -6.21 4.73
N SER A 85 -4.27 -6.97 5.80
CA SER A 85 -4.29 -6.44 7.18
C SER A 85 -2.90 -6.34 7.79
N GLY A 86 -2.00 -7.25 7.43
CA GLY A 86 -0.63 -7.25 7.94
C GLY A 86 0.15 -5.97 7.64
N TYR A 87 1.06 -5.57 8.52
CA TYR A 87 1.96 -4.44 8.25
C TYR A 87 3.04 -4.82 7.23
N LYS A 88 3.44 -3.89 6.35
CA LYS A 88 4.54 -4.10 5.39
C LYS A 88 5.60 -3.05 5.57
N VAL A 89 6.83 -3.46 5.78
CA VAL A 89 7.97 -2.55 5.74
C VAL A 89 8.44 -2.43 4.30
N VAL A 90 8.40 -1.24 3.73
CA VAL A 90 8.94 -0.99 2.40
C VAL A 90 10.44 -0.78 2.50
N LEU A 91 11.23 -1.54 1.75
CA LEU A 91 12.69 -1.41 1.74
C LEU A 91 13.12 -0.36 0.69
N THR A 92 13.02 0.92 1.05
CA THR A 92 13.26 2.06 0.15
C THR A 92 14.73 2.25 -0.24
N ASP A 93 15.65 1.82 0.62
CA ASP A 93 17.10 2.01 0.50
C ASP A 93 17.83 0.78 -0.05
N TYR A 94 17.11 -0.28 -0.45
CA TYR A 94 17.70 -1.52 -0.95
C TYR A 94 17.55 -1.68 -2.48
N ARG A 95 18.65 -2.06 -3.16
CA ARG A 95 18.71 -2.14 -4.65
C ARG A 95 19.26 -3.46 -5.22
N GLY A 96 19.45 -4.50 -4.41
CA GLY A 96 20.00 -5.79 -4.85
C GLY A 96 18.96 -6.88 -5.15
N ASP A 97 19.45 -8.10 -5.37
CA ASP A 97 18.63 -9.30 -5.61
C ASP A 97 18.46 -10.20 -4.38
N SER A 98 19.02 -9.82 -3.24
CA SER A 98 19.04 -10.64 -2.02
C SER A 98 18.58 -9.79 -0.83
N PRO A 99 17.28 -9.42 -0.74
CA PRO A 99 16.78 -8.51 0.32
C PRO A 99 17.03 -9.04 1.74
N TYR A 100 17.25 -10.35 1.86
CA TYR A 100 17.64 -11.04 3.08
C TYR A 100 19.12 -10.87 3.48
N SER A 101 19.95 -10.16 2.69
CA SER A 101 21.36 -9.89 3.06
C SER A 101 21.47 -9.11 4.38
N TYR A 102 20.45 -8.34 4.73
CA TYR A 102 20.35 -7.59 5.99
C TYR A 102 19.28 -8.15 6.93
N HIS A 103 18.92 -9.42 6.77
CA HIS A 103 17.80 -10.03 7.48
C HIS A 103 17.90 -9.88 9.01
N THR A 104 19.07 -10.11 9.60
CA THR A 104 19.31 -9.90 11.04
C THR A 104 18.99 -8.48 11.51
N ARG A 105 19.21 -7.47 10.65
CA ARG A 105 18.84 -6.08 10.96
C ARG A 105 17.34 -5.87 10.84
N HIS A 106 16.71 -6.44 9.80
CA HIS A 106 15.27 -6.35 9.59
C HIS A 106 14.47 -6.96 10.74
N ILE A 107 14.82 -8.16 11.21
CA ILE A 107 14.13 -8.81 12.34
C ILE A 107 14.28 -8.01 13.65
N LYS A 108 15.42 -7.35 13.85
CA LYS A 108 15.70 -6.54 15.04
C LYS A 108 14.96 -5.21 15.01
N ALA A 109 14.91 -4.55 13.85
CA ALA A 109 14.22 -3.28 13.67
C ALA A 109 12.70 -3.45 13.61
N TYR A 110 12.23 -4.57 13.05
CA TYR A 110 10.83 -4.85 12.79
C TYR A 110 10.49 -6.27 13.29
N PRO A 111 10.32 -6.43 14.61
CA PRO A 111 9.94 -7.71 15.19
C PRO A 111 8.52 -8.12 14.77
N LYS A 112 8.16 -9.38 15.01
CA LYS A 112 6.79 -9.89 14.83
C LYS A 112 5.79 -9.02 15.59
N GLY A 113 4.68 -8.64 14.95
CA GLY A 113 3.69 -7.71 15.52
C GLY A 113 4.07 -6.23 15.41
N TYR A 114 5.18 -5.89 14.76
CA TYR A 114 5.55 -4.50 14.50
C TYR A 114 4.49 -3.79 13.65
N VAL A 115 4.03 -2.64 14.15
CA VAL A 115 3.14 -1.74 13.44
C VAL A 115 3.73 -0.34 13.50
N GLY A 116 4.02 0.24 12.34
CA GLY A 116 4.48 1.61 12.22
C GLY A 116 3.33 2.59 11.95
N LYS A 117 3.62 3.63 11.17
CA LYS A 117 2.61 4.62 10.75
C LYS A 117 1.50 3.93 9.93
N PRO A 118 0.23 4.35 10.04
CA PRO A 118 -0.86 3.78 9.25
C PRO A 118 -0.54 3.77 7.75
N GLN A 119 -0.81 2.62 7.11
CA GLN A 119 -0.54 2.43 5.69
C GLN A 119 -1.82 2.43 4.89
N LYS A 120 -1.89 3.31 3.88
CA LYS A 120 -2.94 3.23 2.87
C LYS A 120 -2.57 2.14 1.87
N LYS A 121 -3.50 1.19 1.66
CA LYS A 121 -3.36 0.16 0.65
C LYS A 121 -3.63 0.71 -0.74
N ARG A 122 -3.01 0.11 -1.76
CA ARG A 122 -3.22 0.50 -3.16
C ARG A 122 -4.62 0.16 -3.67
N GLY A 123 -5.16 -0.97 -3.26
CA GLY A 123 -6.47 -1.43 -3.69
C GLY A 123 -7.29 -2.05 -2.57
N GLU A 124 -8.57 -2.26 -2.86
CA GLU A 124 -9.49 -2.91 -1.95
C GLU A 124 -9.21 -4.41 -1.85
N LYS A 125 -9.56 -4.99 -0.69
CA LYS A 125 -9.57 -6.44 -0.52
C LYS A 125 -10.71 -7.00 -1.38
N PRO A 126 -10.45 -7.98 -2.27
CA PRO A 126 -11.50 -8.65 -3.01
C PRO A 126 -12.55 -9.15 -2.02
N LYS A 127 -13.79 -8.70 -2.20
CA LYS A 127 -14.91 -9.27 -1.46
C LYS A 127 -15.04 -10.69 -2.00
N GLY A 128 -14.84 -11.68 -1.12
CA GLY A 128 -15.12 -13.06 -1.50
C GLY A 128 -16.54 -13.14 -2.04
N ASN A 129 -16.75 -13.92 -3.09
CA ASN A 129 -18.08 -14.27 -3.56
C ASN A 129 -18.75 -15.11 -2.47
N ASN A 130 -19.22 -14.46 -1.40
CA ASN A 130 -20.25 -15.04 -0.56
C ASN A 130 -21.47 -15.09 -1.47
N GLY A 131 -21.73 -16.26 -2.04
CA GLY A 131 -22.97 -16.59 -2.73
C GLY A 131 -24.12 -16.53 -1.74
N ASN A 132 -24.47 -15.32 -1.28
CA ASN A 132 -25.72 -15.06 -0.61
C ASN A 132 -26.71 -14.62 -1.68
N HIS A 133 -27.26 -15.62 -2.36
CA HIS A 133 -28.57 -15.54 -2.96
C HIS A 133 -29.59 -15.34 -1.82
N TYR A 134 -29.76 -14.11 -1.36
CA TYR A 134 -30.99 -13.66 -0.71
C TYR A 134 -31.24 -12.24 -1.19
N GLY A 135 -31.98 -12.15 -2.30
CA GLY A 135 -32.65 -10.92 -2.66
C GLY A 135 -33.56 -10.50 -1.52
N ASN A 136 -33.39 -9.26 -1.06
CA ASN A 136 -34.49 -8.49 -0.52
C ASN A 136 -34.15 -7.03 -0.77
N ASP A 137 -34.54 -6.57 -1.95
CA ASP A 137 -34.80 -5.17 -2.23
C ASP A 137 -35.73 -4.59 -1.17
N LYS A 138 -35.17 -3.87 -0.21
CA LYS A 138 -35.86 -2.76 0.43
C LYS A 138 -34.91 -1.58 0.53
N GLY A 139 -34.87 -0.83 -0.56
CA GLY A 139 -34.43 0.56 -0.53
C GLY A 139 -35.19 1.31 0.55
N LYS A 140 -34.46 1.81 1.55
CA LYS A 140 -34.94 2.89 2.41
C LYS A 140 -33.88 3.97 2.41
N SER A 141 -34.02 4.86 1.42
CA SER A 141 -33.55 6.24 1.55
C SER A 141 -34.19 6.84 2.80
N LYS A 142 -33.38 7.29 3.75
CA LYS A 142 -33.83 8.21 4.80
C LYS A 142 -32.87 9.39 4.83
N GLY A 143 -33.23 10.40 4.05
CA GLY A 143 -32.73 11.75 4.21
C GLY A 143 -33.19 12.35 5.53
N ASN A 144 -32.30 13.12 6.14
CA ASN A 144 -32.61 14.09 7.18
C ASN A 144 -33.62 15.13 6.64
N ASN A 145 -34.63 15.54 7.41
CA ASN A 145 -34.59 16.78 8.20
C ASN A 145 -35.97 17.17 8.79
N SER A 146 -35.90 17.88 9.92
CA SER A 146 -36.80 18.93 10.44
C SER A 146 -38.29 18.66 10.76
N LYS A 147 -38.57 18.73 12.08
CA LYS A 147 -39.67 19.45 12.76
C LYS A 147 -40.76 20.08 11.88
N LYS A 148 -42.02 19.70 12.13
CA LYS A 148 -43.09 20.68 12.43
C LYS A 148 -44.30 20.04 13.11
N GLN A 149 -44.82 20.80 14.05
CA GLN A 149 -45.92 20.60 14.97
C GLN A 149 -47.25 21.09 14.35
N SER A 150 -48.37 20.44 14.70
CA SER A 150 -49.70 21.04 14.96
C SER A 150 -50.84 20.11 14.52
N ASP A 151 -51.58 19.64 15.54
CA ASP A 151 -53.04 19.63 15.70
C ASP A 151 -53.95 19.31 14.51
N LYS A 152 -54.82 18.31 14.68
CA LYS A 152 -56.27 18.56 14.88
C LYS A 152 -57.04 17.25 15.13
N ASN A 153 -57.92 17.35 16.13
CA ASN A 153 -58.98 16.42 16.49
C ASN A 153 -59.85 16.03 15.29
N HIS A 154 -60.41 14.82 15.32
CA HIS A 154 -61.81 14.60 14.96
C HIS A 154 -62.31 13.31 15.64
N ASP A 155 -63.15 13.51 16.66
CA ASP A 155 -64.15 12.54 17.10
C ASP A 155 -65.15 12.29 15.96
N HIS A 156 -65.55 11.04 15.77
CA HIS A 156 -66.91 10.71 15.31
C HIS A 156 -67.34 9.38 15.90
N SER A 157 -68.27 9.49 16.84
CA SER A 157 -69.16 8.43 17.32
C SER A 157 -70.35 8.26 16.36
N ASN A 158 -70.61 7.03 15.93
CA ASN A 158 -71.94 6.43 15.71
C ASN A 158 -71.67 4.97 15.29
N GLY A 159 -72.33 3.91 15.76
CA GLY A 159 -73.72 3.77 16.18
C GLY A 159 -74.27 2.54 15.43
N ASN A 160 -74.43 1.43 16.16
CA ASN A 160 -75.07 0.13 15.89
C ASN A 160 -75.73 -0.18 14.54
N HIS A 161 -75.65 -1.47 14.16
CA HIS A 161 -76.80 -2.25 13.67
C HIS A 161 -76.73 -3.71 14.19
N ARG A 162 -77.72 -4.08 15.00
CA ARG A 162 -78.41 -5.38 15.00
C ARG A 162 -79.90 -5.05 14.95
#